data_AF-A0A151R0V0-F1
#
_entry.id   AF-A0A151R0V0-F1
#
_cell.length_a   1.000
_cell.length_b   1.000
_cell.length_c   1.000
_cell.angle_alpha   90.00
_cell.angle_beta   90.00
_cell.angle_gamma   90.00
#
_symmetry.space_group_name_H-M   'P 1'
#
loop_
_entity.id
_entity.type
_entity.pdbx_description
1 polymer ?
#
loop_
_entity_poly.entity_id
_entity_poly.type
_entity_poly.pdbx_seq_one_letter_code
_entity_poly.pdbx_strand_id
1 'polypeptide(L)'
;MEDKERVSEYITRVEKLANQLGRNGEPMPACRIVEKILRSLTDDFESIACVIEESKDLSLLSVEELVGSLNAHEQRRRKMKDTLDAFRTDVEQCFCSSGENSKIIGITWSSV
;
A
#
# COMPACT_ATOMS: atom_id res chain seq x y z
N MET A 1 7.51 -7.71 -0.10
CA MET A 1 6.04 -7.62 0.02
C MET A 1 5.46 -8.04 -1.32
N GLU A 2 4.34 -8.75 -1.34
CA GLU A 2 3.66 -9.07 -2.61
C GLU A 2 2.70 -7.94 -2.99
N ASP A 3 2.46 -7.72 -4.29
CA ASP A 3 1.68 -6.56 -4.79
C ASP A 3 0.25 -6.44 -4.23
N LYS A 4 -0.33 -7.57 -3.81
CA LYS A 4 -1.71 -7.65 -3.28
C LYS A 4 -1.76 -7.91 -1.77
N GLU A 5 -0.61 -8.16 -1.14
CA GLU A 5 -0.50 -8.42 0.29
C GLU A 5 -0.78 -7.12 1.05
N ARG A 6 -1.55 -7.18 2.13
CA ARG A 6 -1.77 -6.00 2.98
C ARG A 6 -0.52 -5.71 3.82
N VAL A 7 -0.29 -4.45 4.17
CA VAL A 7 0.83 -4.07 5.05
C VAL A 7 0.77 -4.87 6.36
N SER A 8 -0.41 -5.00 6.97
CA SER A 8 -0.59 -5.77 8.20
C SER A 8 -0.20 -7.26 8.07
N GLU A 9 -0.51 -7.88 6.93
CA GLU A 9 -0.20 -9.29 6.67
C GLU A 9 1.31 -9.49 6.50
N TYR A 10 1.93 -8.60 5.71
CA TYR A 10 3.37 -8.56 5.50
C TYR A 10 4.13 -8.37 6.83
N ILE A 11 3.74 -7.39 7.65
CA ILE A 11 4.38 -7.12 8.94
C ILE A 11 4.28 -8.33 9.88
N THR A 12 3.09 -8.93 9.98
CA THR A 12 2.88 -10.15 10.81
C THR A 12 3.82 -11.28 10.38
N ARG A 13 4.06 -11.43 9.07
CA ARG A 13 4.98 -12.43 8.53
C ARG A 13 6.44 -12.13 8.89
N VAL A 14 6.85 -10.87 8.80
CA VAL A 14 8.20 -10.43 9.20
C VAL A 14 8.43 -10.66 10.69
N GLU A 15 7.48 -10.29 11.55
CA GLU A 15 7.57 -10.50 13.00
C GLU A 15 7.66 -11.99 13.35
N LYS A 16 6.85 -12.84 12.69
CA LYS A 16 6.93 -14.29 12.86
C LYS A 16 8.32 -14.83 12.52
N LEU A 17 8.92 -14.35 11.42
CA LEU A 17 10.29 -14.74 11.03
C LEU A 17 11.34 -14.24 12.03
N ALA A 18 11.24 -12.99 12.48
CA ALA A 18 12.15 -12.43 13.48
C ALA A 18 12.07 -13.19 14.81
N ASN A 19 10.87 -13.57 15.24
CA ASN A 19 10.65 -14.39 16.42
C ASN A 19 11.24 -15.80 16.26
N GLN A 20 11.11 -16.42 15.08
CA GLN A 20 11.72 -17.72 14.80
C GLN A 20 13.25 -17.66 14.85
N LEU A 21 13.87 -16.62 14.26
CA LEU A 21 15.31 -16.40 14.32
C LEU A 21 15.80 -16.21 15.77
N GLY A 22 15.07 -15.43 16.57
CA GLY A 22 15.37 -15.26 18.00
C GLY A 22 15.33 -16.56 18.78
N ARG A 23 14.35 -17.44 18.50
CA ARG A 23 14.26 -18.77 19.13
C ARG A 23 15.40 -19.70 18.72
N ASN A 24 15.98 -19.48 17.56
CA ASN A 24 17.13 -20.24 17.06
C ASN A 24 18.49 -19.70 17.55
N GLY A 25 18.48 -18.69 18.43
CA GLY A 25 19.71 -18.08 18.97
C GLY A 25 20.27 -16.93 18.13
N GLU A 26 19.57 -16.51 17.07
CA GLU A 26 19.96 -15.40 16.20
C GLU A 26 18.94 -14.25 16.29
N PRO A 27 18.86 -13.53 17.43
CA PRO A 27 17.90 -12.45 17.59
C PRO A 27 18.17 -11.31 16.60
N MET A 28 17.11 -10.86 15.93
CA MET A 28 17.19 -9.73 15.01
C MET A 28 16.87 -8.43 15.76
N PRO A 29 17.79 -7.45 15.82
CA PRO A 29 17.54 -6.18 16.49
C PRO A 29 16.48 -5.36 15.74
N ALA A 30 15.76 -4.52 16.47
CA ALA A 30 14.66 -3.72 15.93
C ALA A 30 15.07 -2.86 14.72
N CYS A 31 16.25 -2.22 14.77
CA CYS A 31 16.80 -1.45 13.65
C CYS A 31 16.93 -2.30 12.37
N ARG A 32 17.37 -3.56 12.49
CA ARG A 32 17.50 -4.48 11.36
C ARG A 32 16.15 -4.93 10.84
N ILE A 33 15.13 -5.04 11.70
CA ILE A 33 13.74 -5.31 11.30
C ILE A 33 13.20 -4.13 10.48
N VAL A 34 13.38 -2.90 10.98
CA VAL A 34 12.99 -1.66 10.31
C VAL A 34 13.62 -1.55 8.92
N GLU A 35 14.94 -1.72 8.81
CA GLU A 35 15.63 -1.70 7.52
C GLU A 35 15.12 -2.78 6.56
N LYS A 36 14.86 -3.99 7.08
CA LYS A 36 14.40 -5.10 6.27
C LYS A 36 12.99 -4.85 5.72
N ILE A 37 12.13 -4.24 6.53
CA ILE A 37 10.79 -3.81 6.11
C ILE A 37 10.94 -2.80 4.97
N LEU A 38 11.60 -1.66 5.21
CA LEU A 38 11.72 -0.57 4.24
C LEU A 38 12.30 -1.05 2.90
N ARG A 39 13.37 -1.87 2.93
CA ARG A 39 14.03 -2.39 1.71
C ARG A 39 13.21 -3.42 0.93
N SER A 40 12.17 -4.01 1.52
CA SER A 40 11.38 -5.06 0.85
C SER A 40 9.90 -4.71 0.68
N LEU A 41 9.54 -3.44 0.86
CA LEU A 41 8.28 -2.88 0.39
C LEU A 41 8.23 -2.86 -1.15
N THR A 42 7.02 -2.81 -1.70
CA THR A 42 6.81 -2.65 -3.16
C THR A 42 6.92 -1.17 -3.57
N ASP A 43 7.08 -0.92 -4.88
CA ASP A 43 7.20 0.42 -5.49
C ASP A 43 6.08 1.38 -5.05
N ASP A 44 4.89 0.83 -4.76
CA ASP A 44 3.73 1.57 -4.26
C ASP A 44 3.96 2.30 -2.92
N PHE A 45 4.96 1.87 -2.15
CA PHE A 45 5.35 2.43 -0.86
C PHE A 45 6.73 3.10 -0.90
N GLU A 46 7.38 3.15 -2.06
CA GLU A 46 8.74 3.70 -2.17
C GLU A 46 8.80 5.18 -1.78
N SER A 47 7.74 5.94 -2.10
CA SER A 47 7.63 7.34 -1.68
C SER A 47 7.66 7.51 -0.16
N ILE A 48 6.91 6.70 0.60
CA ILE A 48 6.92 6.80 2.07
C ILE A 48 8.21 6.22 2.66
N ALA A 49 8.77 5.17 2.06
CA ALA A 49 10.05 4.61 2.48
C ALA A 49 11.16 5.66 2.39
N CYS A 50 11.29 6.32 1.24
CA CYS A 50 12.26 7.41 1.03
C CYS A 50 12.09 8.54 2.05
N VAL A 51 10.86 9.01 2.28
CA VAL A 51 10.60 10.06 3.28
C VAL A 51 11.02 9.62 4.69
N ILE A 52 10.76 8.36 5.08
CA ILE A 52 11.16 7.85 6.39
C ILE A 52 12.68 7.74 6.51
N GLU A 53 13.35 7.24 5.47
CA GLU A 53 14.81 7.10 5.41
C GLU A 53 15.53 8.45 5.47
N GLU A 54 14.96 9.49 4.85
CA GLU A 54 15.52 10.84 4.86
C GLU A 54 15.21 11.61 6.15
N SER A 55 14.04 11.39 6.75
CA SER A 55 13.56 12.21 7.88
C SER A 55 13.84 11.63 9.27
N LYS A 56 14.15 10.35 9.39
CA LYS A 56 14.31 9.67 10.70
C LYS A 56 15.59 8.86 10.79
N ASP A 57 16.09 8.69 12.02
CA ASP A 57 17.17 7.75 12.31
C ASP A 57 16.60 6.33 12.47
N LEU A 58 16.92 5.44 11.53
CA LEU A 58 16.48 4.05 11.52
C LEU A 58 17.00 3.23 12.71
N SER A 59 18.06 3.70 13.38
CA SER A 59 18.63 3.05 14.57
C SER A 59 17.77 3.27 15.81
N LEU A 60 17.04 4.39 15.85
CA LEU A 60 16.18 4.80 16.97
C LEU A 60 14.70 4.55 16.69
N LEU A 61 14.33 4.40 15.41
CA LEU A 61 12.96 4.16 15.00
C LEU A 61 12.45 2.81 15.52
N SER A 62 11.29 2.83 16.20
CA SER A 62 10.64 1.61 16.63
C SER A 62 9.87 0.95 15.48
N VAL A 63 9.75 -0.38 15.55
CA VAL A 63 8.95 -1.15 14.57
C VAL A 63 7.49 -0.68 14.60
N GLU A 64 6.93 -0.43 15.78
CA GLU A 64 5.55 0.03 15.95
C GLU A 64 5.29 1.37 15.26
N GLU A 65 6.22 2.32 15.36
CA GLU A 65 6.10 3.63 14.72
C GLU A 65 6.18 3.52 13.18
N LEU A 66 7.07 2.67 12.68
CA LEU A 66 7.14 2.36 11.25
C LEU A 66 5.83 1.74 10.76
N VAL A 67 5.31 0.73 11.47
CA VAL A 67 4.06 0.05 11.13
C VAL A 67 2.88 1.01 11.13
N GLY A 68 2.79 1.90 12.12
CA GLY A 68 1.76 2.94 12.17
C GLY A 68 1.83 3.88 10.96
N SER A 69 3.04 4.28 10.56
CA SER A 69 3.26 5.14 9.40
C SER A 69 2.82 4.46 8.09
N LEU A 70 3.22 3.21 7.88
CA LEU A 70 2.88 2.42 6.69
C LEU A 70 1.37 2.12 6.60
N ASN A 71 0.73 1.74 7.70
CA ASN A 71 -0.72 1.49 7.75
C ASN A 71 -1.52 2.76 7.45
N ALA A 72 -1.11 3.90 8.02
CA ALA A 72 -1.76 5.17 7.74
C ALA A 72 -1.62 5.58 6.27
N HIS A 73 -0.48 5.27 5.64
CA HIS A 73 -0.27 5.50 4.21
C HIS A 73 -1.16 4.61 3.35
N GLU A 74 -1.21 3.30 3.63
CA GLU A 74 -2.09 2.36 2.94
C GLU A 74 -3.57 2.79 3.04
N GLN A 75 -4.00 3.23 4.23
CA GLN A 75 -5.38 3.69 4.46
C GLN A 75 -5.70 4.96 3.66
N ARG A 76 -4.80 5.94 3.61
CA ARG A 76 -4.98 7.16 2.80
C ARG A 76 -5.05 6.84 1.31
N ARG A 77 -4.17 5.97 0.82
CA ARG A 77 -4.18 5.51 -0.57
C ARG A 77 -5.50 4.83 -0.95
N ARG A 78 -6.01 3.94 -0.09
CA ARG A 78 -7.31 3.29 -0.30
C ARG A 78 -8.45 4.29 -0.41
N LYS A 79 -8.56 5.22 0.54
CA LYS A 79 -9.57 6.28 0.50
C LYS A 79 -9.51 7.11 -0.79
N MET A 80 -8.30 7.42 -1.26
CA MET A 80 -8.11 8.16 -2.50
C MET A 80 -8.56 7.35 -3.72
N LYS A 81 -8.23 6.06 -3.76
CA LYS A 81 -8.69 5.15 -4.82
C LYS A 81 -10.22 5.02 -4.84
N ASP A 82 -10.83 4.81 -3.68
CA ASP A 82 -12.29 4.73 -3.55
C ASP A 82 -12.97 6.02 -4.03
N THR A 83 -12.35 7.18 -3.76
CA THR A 83 -12.85 8.48 -4.22
C THR A 83 -12.73 8.63 -5.74
N LEU A 84 -11.62 8.18 -6.34
CA LEU A 84 -11.42 8.19 -7.79
C LEU A 84 -12.39 7.23 -8.50
N ASP A 85 -12.61 6.05 -7.94
CA ASP A 85 -13.55 5.06 -8.46
C ASP A 85 -15.00 5.58 -8.37
N ALA A 86 -15.36 6.26 -7.28
CA ALA A 86 -16.65 6.94 -7.15
C ALA A 86 -16.83 8.06 -8.19
N PHE A 87 -15.81 8.92 -8.36
CA PHE A 87 -15.84 9.97 -9.39
C PHE A 87 -15.95 9.40 -10.80
N ARG A 88 -15.19 8.34 -11.10
CA ARG A 88 -15.28 7.63 -12.37
C ARG A 88 -16.68 7.11 -12.62
N THR A 89 -17.28 6.48 -11.61
CA THR A 89 -18.65 5.93 -11.70
C THR A 89 -19.68 7.05 -11.95
N ASP A 90 -19.54 8.20 -11.28
CA ASP A 90 -20.42 9.36 -11.48
C ASP A 90 -20.31 9.92 -12.91
N VAL A 91 -19.09 10.05 -13.45
CA VAL A 91 -18.88 10.46 -14.86
C VAL A 91 -19.50 9.45 -15.83
N GLU A 92 -19.31 8.15 -15.61
CA GLU A 92 -19.91 7.09 -16.43
C GLU A 92 -21.46 7.16 -16.38
N GLN A 93 -22.04 7.44 -15.21
CA GLN A 93 -23.48 7.56 -15.02
C GLN A 93 -24.07 8.84 -15.65
N CYS A 94 -23.35 9.96 -15.59
CA CYS A 94 -23.71 11.19 -16.30
C CYS A 94 -23.78 10.96 -17.83
N PHE A 95 -22.84 10.20 -18.40
CA PHE A 95 -22.82 9.90 -19.83
C PHE A 95 -24.00 9.00 -20.26
N CYS A 96 -24.34 8.00 -19.45
CA CYS A 96 -25.54 7.16 -19.68
C CYS A 96 -26.85 7.96 -19.59
N SER A 97 -26.88 9.01 -18.75
CA SER A 97 -28.09 9.81 -18.50
C SER A 97 -28.29 10.96 -19.49
N SER A 98 -27.24 11.42 -20.19
CA SER A 98 -27.37 12.53 -21.17
C SER A 98 -28.03 12.11 -22.49
N GLY A 99 -28.20 10.81 -22.75
CA GLY A 99 -28.79 10.32 -24.00
C GLY A 99 -27.98 10.70 -25.24
N GLU A 100 -26.74 11.17 -25.07
CA GLU A 100 -25.82 11.39 -26.18
C GLU A 100 -25.23 10.04 -26.56
N ASN A 101 -25.74 9.47 -27.65
CA ASN A 101 -25.07 8.43 -28.43
C ASN A 101 -23.78 8.99 -29.04
N SER A 102 -22.86 9.45 -28.21
CA SER A 102 -21.58 9.96 -28.64
C SER A 102 -20.67 8.76 -28.85
N LYS A 103 -20.58 8.37 -30.13
CA LYS A 103 -19.49 7.59 -30.71
C LYS A 103 -18.15 8.24 -30.35
N ILE A 104 -17.67 8.02 -29.14
CA ILE A 104 -16.30 8.27 -28.75
C ILE A 104 -15.85 6.95 -28.14
N ILE A 105 -14.76 6.41 -28.69
CA ILE A 105 -14.11 5.13 -28.36
C ILE A 105 -14.88 3.83 -28.67
N GLY A 106 -15.05 3.51 -29.95
CA GLY A 106 -14.76 2.18 -30.52
C GLY A 106 -15.35 0.88 -29.94
N ILE A 107 -16.26 0.93 -28.96
CA ILE A 107 -16.85 -0.26 -28.34
C ILE A 107 -18.35 -0.19 -28.56
N THR A 108 -18.80 -0.85 -29.62
CA THR A 108 -20.23 -1.06 -29.87
C THR A 108 -20.77 -2.02 -28.81
N TRP A 109 -21.60 -1.53 -27.90
CA TRP A 109 -22.43 -2.40 -27.07
C TRP A 109 -23.63 -2.84 -27.93
N SER A 110 -23.54 -4.04 -28.49
CA SER A 110 -24.72 -4.72 -29.03
C SER A 110 -25.65 -5.04 -27.87
N SER A 111 -26.80 -4.36 -27.82
CA SER A 111 -27.90 -4.73 -26.94
C SER A 111 -28.44 -6.11 -27.34
N VAL A 112 -28.43 -7.05 -26.40
CA VAL A 112 -29.37 -8.19 -26.34
C VAL A 112 -29.97 -8.19 -24.95
#